data_AF-A0A820DZ29-F1
#
_entry.id   AF-A0A820DZ29-F1
#
_cell.length_a   1.000
_cell.length_b   1.000
_cell.length_c   1.000
_cell.angle_alpha   90.00
_cell.angle_beta   90.00
_cell.angle_gamma   90.00
#
_symmetry.space_group_name_H-M   'P 1'
#
loop_
_entity.id
_entity.type
_entity.pdbx_description
1 polymer ?
#
loop_
_entity_poly.entity_id
_entity_poly.type
_entity_poly.pdbx_seq_one_letter_code
_entity_poly.pdbx_strand_id
1 'polypeptide(L)'
;MIIEKQCDTDTASAVRCLYEQEVHQYMKPIVVNLPTYTIGLLNDNADYCINIAEKFYYNYKFRESFDLCKKVLTHNPFHQHGLFIYIALLYEMKDKTELFSLGHRLARQCPENPISWLAVGCYYLVTKKPEPTRRYLAKATSLCRSFGPA
;
A
#
# COMPACT_ATOMS: atom_id res chain seq x y z
N MET A 1 27.22 -4.31 -11.04
CA MET A 1 28.60 -4.65 -10.65
C MET A 1 28.82 -4.81 -9.15
N ILE A 2 28.00 -4.27 -8.24
CA ILE A 2 28.21 -4.45 -6.78
C ILE A 2 27.54 -5.75 -6.26
N ILE A 3 26.31 -6.05 -6.71
CA ILE A 3 25.51 -7.18 -6.19
C ILE A 3 26.07 -8.56 -6.57
N GLU A 4 26.59 -8.71 -7.79
CA GLU A 4 27.17 -9.98 -8.30
C GLU A 4 28.42 -10.44 -7.54
N LYS A 5 29.04 -9.55 -6.75
CA LYS A 5 30.27 -9.85 -6.01
C LYS A 5 30.02 -10.34 -4.58
N GLN A 6 28.77 -10.25 -4.10
CA GLN A 6 28.39 -10.49 -2.70
C GLN A 6 27.36 -11.61 -2.52
N CYS A 7 26.81 -12.18 -3.60
CA CYS A 7 25.73 -13.16 -3.54
C CYS A 7 25.80 -14.16 -4.70
N ASP A 8 25.21 -15.35 -4.54
CA ASP A 8 25.06 -16.33 -5.61
C ASP A 8 24.28 -15.72 -6.79
N THR A 9 24.56 -16.18 -8.02
CA THR A 9 24.01 -15.60 -9.26
C THR A 9 22.47 -15.60 -9.30
N ASP A 10 21.84 -16.61 -8.73
CA ASP A 10 20.38 -16.75 -8.70
C ASP A 10 19.74 -15.73 -7.75
N THR A 11 20.30 -15.57 -6.55
CA THR A 11 19.89 -14.55 -5.59
C THR A 11 20.11 -13.13 -6.10
N ALA A 12 21.23 -12.88 -6.79
CA ALA A 12 21.49 -11.57 -7.40
C ALA A 12 20.46 -11.22 -8.48
N SER A 13 20.02 -12.20 -9.27
CA SER A 13 18.96 -12.03 -10.28
C SER A 13 17.61 -11.74 -9.63
N ALA A 14 17.27 -12.42 -8.54
CA ALA A 14 16.03 -12.21 -7.80
C ALA A 14 15.98 -10.82 -7.14
N VAL A 15 17.07 -10.39 -6.51
CA VAL A 15 17.19 -9.05 -5.89
C VAL A 15 17.07 -7.96 -6.96
N ARG A 16 17.71 -8.12 -8.11
CA ARG A 16 17.56 -7.16 -9.22
C ARG A 16 16.11 -7.10 -9.70
N CYS A 17 15.44 -8.24 -9.86
CA CYS A 17 14.04 -8.29 -10.26
C CYS A 17 13.11 -7.60 -9.25
N LEU A 18 13.28 -7.85 -7.95
CA LEU A 18 12.50 -7.20 -6.88
C LEU A 18 12.75 -5.69 -6.86
N TYR A 19 13.99 -5.25 -7.06
CA TYR A 19 14.31 -3.83 -7.10
C TYR A 19 13.71 -3.13 -8.33
N GLU A 20 13.82 -3.74 -9.51
CA GLU A 20 13.14 -3.26 -10.72
C GLU A 20 11.62 -3.19 -10.53
N GLN A 21 11.05 -4.12 -9.77
CA GLN A 21 9.65 -4.12 -9.40
C GLN A 21 9.23 -2.98 -8.46
N GLU A 22 10.10 -2.49 -7.59
CA GLU A 22 9.84 -1.31 -6.74
C GLU A 22 10.02 0.00 -7.51
N VAL A 23 11.00 0.07 -8.41
CA VAL A 23 11.28 1.28 -9.20
C VAL A 23 10.22 1.54 -10.26
N HIS A 24 9.61 0.49 -10.82
CA HIS A 24 8.60 0.60 -11.87
C HIS A 24 7.16 0.56 -11.34
N GLN A 25 6.80 1.52 -10.50
CA GLN A 25 5.45 1.65 -9.90
C GLN A 25 4.30 1.64 -10.93
N TYR A 26 4.54 2.15 -12.15
CA TYR A 26 3.52 2.36 -13.19
C TYR A 26 3.48 1.30 -14.31
N MET A 27 4.31 0.25 -14.23
CA MET A 27 4.32 -0.78 -15.28
C MET A 27 3.19 -1.80 -15.10
N LYS A 28 2.70 -2.37 -16.22
CA LYS A 28 1.87 -3.59 -16.22
C LYS A 28 2.54 -4.64 -15.33
N PRO A 29 1.79 -5.49 -14.59
CA PRO A 29 2.39 -6.46 -13.70
C PRO A 29 3.31 -7.33 -14.54
N ILE A 30 4.62 -7.08 -14.41
CA ILE A 30 5.64 -7.78 -15.16
C ILE A 30 5.47 -9.23 -14.75
N VAL A 31 5.20 -10.10 -15.72
CA VAL A 31 5.18 -11.54 -15.49
C VAL A 31 6.55 -11.88 -14.93
N VAL A 32 6.56 -12.21 -13.65
CA VAL A 32 7.77 -12.32 -12.87
C VAL A 32 8.46 -13.60 -13.33
N ASN A 33 9.53 -13.49 -14.11
CA ASN A 33 10.42 -14.61 -14.42
C ASN A 33 11.32 -14.91 -13.21
N LEU A 34 10.73 -15.15 -12.05
CA LEU A 34 11.43 -15.68 -10.88
C LEU A 34 11.33 -17.22 -10.91
N PRO A 35 12.39 -17.94 -10.51
CA PRO A 35 12.32 -19.38 -10.37
C PRO A 35 11.19 -19.76 -9.39
N THR A 36 10.43 -20.82 -9.69
CA THR A 36 9.19 -21.19 -8.97
C THR A 36 9.38 -21.36 -7.46
N TYR A 37 10.59 -21.74 -7.04
CA TYR A 37 10.99 -21.88 -5.64
C TYR A 37 11.04 -20.53 -4.88
N THR A 38 11.56 -19.47 -5.49
CA THR A 38 11.64 -18.15 -4.84
C THR A 38 10.27 -17.47 -4.77
N ILE A 39 9.41 -17.70 -5.76
CA ILE A 39 8.01 -17.24 -5.74
C ILE A 39 7.27 -17.86 -4.55
N GLY A 40 7.47 -19.15 -4.27
CA GLY A 40 6.81 -19.83 -3.15
C GLY A 40 7.13 -19.23 -1.78
N LEU A 41 8.39 -18.82 -1.57
CA LEU A 41 8.85 -18.18 -0.33
C LEU A 41 8.42 -16.72 -0.22
N LEU A 42 8.35 -15.99 -1.33
CA LEU A 42 8.02 -14.56 -1.36
C LEU A 42 6.52 -14.30 -1.32
N ASN A 43 5.68 -15.24 -1.76
CA ASN A 43 4.23 -15.07 -1.83
C ASN A 43 3.54 -14.96 -0.46
N ASP A 44 4.24 -15.31 0.62
CA ASP A 44 3.77 -15.11 1.99
C ASP A 44 4.27 -13.80 2.61
N ASN A 45 5.19 -13.10 1.94
CA ASN A 45 5.72 -11.85 2.44
C ASN A 45 4.72 -10.70 2.25
N ALA A 46 4.44 -9.96 3.32
CA ALA A 46 3.48 -8.85 3.33
C ALA A 46 3.86 -7.76 2.32
N ASP A 47 5.13 -7.37 2.27
CA ASP A 47 5.60 -6.28 1.41
C ASP A 47 5.49 -6.64 -0.08
N TYR A 48 5.80 -7.89 -0.42
CA TYR A 48 5.65 -8.41 -1.79
C TYR A 48 4.19 -8.41 -2.24
N CYS A 49 3.28 -8.92 -1.38
CA CYS A 49 1.85 -8.88 -1.67
C CYS A 49 1.32 -7.46 -1.85
N ILE A 50 1.81 -6.50 -1.06
CA ILE A 50 1.36 -5.11 -1.17
C ILE A 50 1.88 -4.46 -2.45
N ASN A 51 3.12 -4.72 -2.85
CA ASN A 51 3.67 -4.26 -4.13
C ASN A 51 2.85 -4.81 -5.32
N ILE A 52 2.43 -6.07 -5.24
CA ILE A 52 1.50 -6.65 -6.24
C ILE A 52 0.14 -5.93 -6.19
N ALA A 53 -0.42 -5.68 -5.00
CA ALA A 53 -1.70 -4.99 -4.85
C ALA A 53 -1.65 -3.58 -5.44
N GLU A 54 -0.55 -2.86 -5.24
CA GLU A 54 -0.29 -1.55 -5.84
C GLU A 54 -0.27 -1.60 -7.37
N LYS A 55 0.37 -2.62 -7.95
CA LYS A 55 0.30 -2.85 -9.41
C LYS A 55 -1.13 -3.10 -9.86
N PHE A 56 -1.91 -3.90 -9.14
CA PHE A 56 -3.33 -4.09 -9.48
C PHE A 56 -4.13 -2.79 -9.37
N TYR A 57 -3.83 -1.93 -8.40
CA TYR A 57 -4.43 -0.60 -8.26
C TYR A 57 -4.19 0.27 -9.50
N TYR A 58 -2.93 0.38 -9.96
CA TYR A 58 -2.60 1.14 -11.17
C TYR A 58 -3.18 0.53 -12.46
N ASN A 59 -3.45 -0.78 -12.47
CA ASN A 59 -4.11 -1.45 -13.59
C ASN A 59 -5.65 -1.46 -13.49
N TYR A 60 -6.24 -0.62 -12.62
CA TYR A 60 -7.69 -0.50 -12.39
C TYR A 60 -8.37 -1.80 -11.92
N LYS A 61 -7.59 -2.76 -11.43
CA LYS A 61 -8.08 -4.03 -10.89
C LYS A 61 -8.33 -3.92 -9.38
N PHE A 62 -9.27 -3.06 -9.01
CA PHE A 62 -9.50 -2.71 -7.60
C PHE A 62 -9.93 -3.90 -6.73
N ARG A 63 -10.72 -4.84 -7.27
CA ARG A 63 -11.20 -5.99 -6.49
C ARG A 63 -10.08 -6.96 -6.12
N GLU A 64 -9.23 -7.32 -7.09
CA GLU A 64 -8.06 -8.20 -6.85
C GLU A 64 -7.08 -7.55 -5.85
N SER A 65 -6.86 -6.24 -6.02
CA SER A 65 -6.02 -5.44 -5.11
C SER A 65 -6.59 -5.40 -3.68
N PHE A 66 -7.91 -5.20 -3.54
CA PHE A 66 -8.59 -5.16 -2.25
C PHE A 66 -8.50 -6.48 -1.49
N ASP A 67 -8.76 -7.60 -2.16
CA ASP A 67 -8.70 -8.93 -1.53
C ASP A 67 -7.28 -9.24 -1.05
N LEU A 68 -6.25 -8.86 -1.82
CA LEU A 68 -4.85 -9.03 -1.47
C LEU A 68 -4.44 -8.14 -0.28
N CYS A 69 -4.77 -6.84 -0.31
CA CYS A 69 -4.54 -5.93 0.81
C CYS A 69 -5.26 -6.40 2.08
N LYS A 70 -6.50 -6.87 1.96
CA LYS A 70 -7.26 -7.39 3.11
C LYS A 70 -6.59 -8.61 3.73
N LYS A 71 -6.11 -9.54 2.91
CA LYS A 71 -5.32 -10.69 3.40
C LYS A 71 -4.09 -10.22 4.18
N VAL A 72 -3.32 -9.28 3.62
CA VAL A 72 -2.12 -8.77 4.31
C VAL A 72 -2.47 -8.06 5.62
N LEU A 73 -3.51 -7.21 5.63
CA LEU A 73 -3.94 -6.49 6.82
C LEU A 73 -4.53 -7.38 7.91
N THR A 74 -5.08 -8.56 7.57
CA THR A 74 -5.49 -9.54 8.58
C THR A 74 -4.31 -10.13 9.35
N HIS A 75 -3.15 -10.29 8.70
CA HIS A 75 -1.92 -10.77 9.34
C HIS A 75 -1.13 -9.64 9.99
N ASN A 76 -1.04 -8.47 9.34
CA ASN A 76 -0.29 -7.30 9.79
C ASN A 76 -1.17 -6.03 9.76
N PRO A 77 -1.97 -5.77 10.81
CA PRO A 77 -2.97 -4.69 10.80
C PRO A 77 -2.39 -3.27 10.71
N PHE A 78 -1.13 -3.08 11.10
CA PHE A 78 -0.47 -1.77 11.20
C PHE A 78 0.59 -1.52 10.13
N HIS A 79 0.64 -2.36 9.09
CA HIS A 79 1.60 -2.17 8.03
C HIS A 79 1.28 -0.88 7.23
N GLN A 80 2.22 0.07 7.19
CA GLN A 80 1.96 1.45 6.73
C GLN A 80 1.62 1.56 5.24
N HIS A 81 2.41 0.95 4.35
CA HIS A 81 2.21 1.04 2.89
C HIS A 81 0.89 0.37 2.46
N GLY A 82 0.64 -0.82 2.99
CA GLY A 82 -0.61 -1.56 2.82
C GLY A 82 -1.84 -0.81 3.32
N LEU A 83 -1.76 -0.10 4.45
CA LEU A 83 -2.86 0.77 4.91
C LEU A 83 -3.12 1.93 3.94
N PHE A 84 -2.05 2.53 3.39
CA PHE A 84 -2.19 3.61 2.41
C PHE A 84 -2.92 3.14 1.15
N ILE A 85 -2.48 2.02 0.56
CA ILE A 85 -3.12 1.42 -0.63
C ILE A 85 -4.56 0.98 -0.31
N TYR A 86 -4.79 0.40 0.86
CA TYR A 86 -6.13 -0.02 1.29
C TYR A 86 -7.10 1.16 1.42
N ILE A 87 -6.65 2.29 1.98
CA ILE A 87 -7.45 3.53 2.05
C ILE A 87 -7.75 4.06 0.63
N ALA A 88 -6.76 4.04 -0.27
CA ALA A 88 -6.97 4.45 -1.66
C ALA A 88 -8.01 3.57 -2.37
N LEU A 89 -7.94 2.24 -2.19
CA LEU A 89 -8.92 1.30 -2.72
C LEU A 89 -10.33 1.54 -2.18
N LEU A 90 -10.47 1.72 -0.87
CA LEU A 90 -11.76 2.05 -0.24
C LEU A 90 -12.35 3.36 -0.77
N TYR A 91 -11.48 4.35 -1.00
CA TYR A 91 -11.86 5.62 -1.60
C TYR A 91 -12.39 5.45 -3.03
N GLU A 92 -11.68 4.72 -3.88
CA GLU A 92 -12.09 4.44 -5.27
C GLU A 92 -13.39 3.61 -5.34
N MET A 93 -13.54 2.63 -4.45
CA MET A 93 -14.76 1.83 -4.33
C MET A 93 -15.94 2.58 -3.67
N LYS A 94 -15.68 3.77 -3.09
CA LYS A 94 -16.65 4.61 -2.37
C LYS A 94 -17.33 3.90 -1.19
N ASP A 95 -16.65 2.94 -0.56
CA ASP A 95 -17.15 2.26 0.63
C ASP A 95 -16.95 3.15 1.87
N LYS A 96 -17.97 3.97 2.16
CA LYS A 96 -17.96 4.88 3.30
C LYS A 96 -18.00 4.16 4.64
N THR A 97 -18.63 2.98 4.69
CA THR A 97 -18.86 2.25 5.94
C THR A 97 -17.57 1.67 6.47
N GLU A 98 -16.80 0.99 5.61
CA GLU A 98 -15.51 0.42 5.99
C GLU A 98 -14.50 1.53 6.27
N LEU A 99 -14.49 2.59 5.46
CA LEU A 99 -13.58 3.73 5.64
C LEU A 99 -13.83 4.48 6.95
N PHE A 100 -15.10 4.61 7.38
CA PHE A 100 -15.45 5.18 8.68
C PHE A 100 -14.95 4.32 9.84
N SER A 101 -15.18 3.01 9.77
CA SER A 101 -14.72 2.04 10.77
C SER A 101 -13.20 2.03 10.89
N LEU A 102 -12.50 1.97 9.75
CA LEU A 102 -11.05 1.98 9.68
C LEU A 102 -10.47 3.28 10.25
N GLY A 103 -11.00 4.44 9.84
CA GLY A 103 -10.56 5.75 10.34
C GLY A 103 -10.72 5.89 11.85
N HIS A 104 -11.85 5.44 12.41
CA HIS A 104 -12.07 5.45 13.86
C HIS A 104 -11.12 4.52 14.60
N ARG A 105 -10.87 3.31 14.06
CA ARG A 105 -9.93 2.35 14.65
C ARG A 105 -8.52 2.91 14.68
N LEU A 106 -8.03 3.42 13.54
CA LEU A 106 -6.69 3.99 13.41
C LEU A 106 -6.51 5.24 14.28
N ALA A 107 -7.49 6.14 14.32
CA ALA A 107 -7.43 7.33 15.16
C ALA A 107 -7.35 7.01 16.67
N ARG A 108 -7.98 5.91 17.10
CA ARG A 108 -7.91 5.44 18.51
C ARG A 108 -6.60 4.74 18.83
N GLN A 109 -6.08 3.93 17.92
CA GLN A 109 -4.89 3.12 18.15
C GLN A 109 -3.59 3.88 17.90
N CYS A 110 -3.54 4.73 16.87
CA CYS A 110 -2.34 5.42 16.42
C CYS A 110 -2.65 6.88 16.05
N PRO A 111 -2.93 7.75 17.04
CA PRO A 111 -3.25 9.16 16.77
C PRO A 111 -2.06 9.96 16.23
N GLU A 112 -0.83 9.52 16.52
CA GLU A 112 0.40 10.15 16.02
C GLU A 112 0.69 9.81 14.55
N ASN A 113 0.09 8.74 14.03
CA ASN A 113 0.34 8.30 12.66
C ASN A 113 -0.51 9.15 11.67
N PRO A 114 0.10 9.81 10.67
CA PRO A 114 -0.61 10.57 9.65
C PRO A 114 -1.63 9.75 8.85
N ILE A 115 -1.41 8.44 8.67
CA ILE A 115 -2.32 7.54 7.94
C ILE A 115 -3.71 7.52 8.58
N SER A 116 -3.78 7.63 9.91
CA SER A 116 -5.04 7.68 10.67
C SER A 116 -5.89 8.89 10.26
N TRP A 117 -5.26 10.07 10.17
CA TRP A 117 -5.93 11.31 9.78
C TRP A 117 -6.20 11.37 8.28
N LEU A 118 -5.36 10.74 7.46
CA LEU A 118 -5.61 10.54 6.04
C LEU A 118 -6.90 9.72 5.82
N ALA A 119 -7.08 8.60 6.53
CA ALA A 119 -8.30 7.78 6.44
C ALA A 119 -9.56 8.58 6.77
N VAL A 120 -9.53 9.36 7.86
CA VAL A 120 -10.63 10.25 8.25
C VAL A 120 -10.89 11.34 7.20
N GLY A 121 -9.82 11.92 6.64
CA GLY A 121 -9.91 12.89 5.55
C GLY A 121 -10.55 12.30 4.30
N CYS A 122 -10.13 11.11 3.87
CA CYS A 122 -10.72 10.37 2.75
C CYS A 122 -12.20 10.08 2.98
N TYR A 123 -12.61 9.71 4.20
CA TYR A 123 -14.03 9.51 4.52
C TYR A 123 -14.87 10.78 4.28
N TYR A 124 -14.40 11.94 4.74
CA TYR A 124 -15.11 13.20 4.51
C TYR A 124 -15.05 13.64 3.03
N LEU A 125 -14.00 13.26 2.31
CA LEU A 125 -13.88 13.46 0.86
C LEU A 125 -14.97 12.68 0.11
N VAL A 126 -15.17 11.38 0.40
CA VAL A 126 -16.27 10.57 -0.20
C VAL A 126 -17.65 11.09 0.23
N THR A 127 -17.75 11.66 1.44
CA THR A 127 -18.98 12.27 1.98
C THR A 127 -19.24 13.69 1.45
N LYS A 128 -18.35 14.24 0.60
CA LYS A 128 -18.44 15.57 -0.01
C LYS A 128 -18.57 16.72 1.01
N LYS A 129 -17.90 16.62 2.16
CA LYS A 129 -17.86 17.68 3.18
C LYS A 129 -16.48 18.36 3.17
N PRO A 130 -16.25 19.42 2.37
CA PRO A 130 -14.91 19.96 2.14
C PRO A 130 -14.28 20.58 3.39
N GLU A 131 -15.07 21.18 4.26
CA GLU A 131 -14.57 21.88 5.45
C GLU A 131 -13.84 20.95 6.45
N PRO A 132 -14.45 19.86 6.95
CA PRO A 132 -13.74 18.91 7.81
C PRO A 132 -12.61 18.21 7.06
N THR A 133 -12.78 17.91 5.76
CA THR A 133 -11.73 17.29 4.95
C THR A 133 -10.44 18.11 4.97
N ARG A 134 -10.51 19.42 4.67
CA ARG A 134 -9.33 20.29 4.65
C ARG A 134 -8.62 20.30 6.00
N ARG A 135 -9.38 20.38 7.09
CA ARG A 135 -8.81 20.39 8.45
C ARG A 135 -8.07 19.09 8.78
N TYR A 136 -8.66 17.94 8.49
CA TYR A 136 -8.04 16.64 8.81
C TYR A 136 -6.89 16.29 7.87
N LEU A 137 -6.99 16.62 6.57
CA LEU A 137 -5.87 16.45 5.65
C LEU A 137 -4.71 17.40 5.96
N ALA A 138 -4.98 18.65 6.34
CA ALA A 138 -3.94 19.58 6.82
C ALA A 138 -3.24 19.05 8.09
N LYS A 139 -4.01 18.40 8.98
CA LYS A 139 -3.42 17.71 10.14
C LYS A 139 -2.52 16.55 9.72
N ALA A 140 -2.97 15.71 8.78
CA ALA A 140 -2.16 14.60 8.27
C ALA A 140 -0.84 15.08 7.64
N THR A 141 -0.88 16.12 6.80
CA THR A 141 0.32 16.69 6.16
C THR A 141 1.25 17.40 7.15
N SER A 142 0.70 17.98 8.23
CA SER A 142 1.52 18.56 9.29
C SER A 142 2.32 17.51 10.07
N LEU A 143 1.77 16.29 10.21
CA LEU A 143 2.40 15.20 10.95
C LEU A 143 3.51 14.51 10.15
N CYS A 144 3.40 14.43 8.83
CA CYS A 144 4.50 13.99 7.98
C CYS A 144 4.69 14.88 6.76
N ARG A 145 5.80 15.61 6.78
CA ARG A 145 6.26 16.49 5.70
C ARG A 145 6.62 15.73 4.41
N SER A 146 6.84 14.42 4.48
CA SER A 146 7.20 13.54 3.36
C SER A 146 6.02 12.85 2.68
N PHE A 147 4.75 13.20 2.96
CA PHE A 147 3.56 12.65 2.28
C PHE A 147 3.41 13.10 0.80
N GLY A 148 4.46 13.61 0.18
CA GLY A 148 4.50 13.79 -1.26
C GLY A 148 4.73 12.43 -1.94
N PRO A 149 4.15 12.18 -3.12
CA PRO A 149 4.56 11.03 -3.92
C PRO A 149 6.05 11.20 -4.24
N ALA A 150 6.87 10.26 -3.79
CA ALA A 150 8.27 10.13 -4.20
C ALA A 150 8.33 9.39 -5.54
#